data_AF-A0A238L687-F1
#
_entry.id   AF-A0A238L687-F1
#
_cell.length_a   1.000
_cell.length_b   1.000
_cell.length_c   1.000
_cell.angle_alpha   90.00
_cell.angle_beta   90.00
_cell.angle_gamma   90.00
#
_symmetry.space_group_name_H-M   'P 1'
#
loop_
_entity.id
_entity.type
_entity.pdbx_description
1 polymer ?
#
loop_
_entity_poly.entity_id
_entity_poly.type
_entity_poly.pdbx_seq_one_letter_code
_entity_poly.pdbx_strand_id
1 'polypeptide(L)'
;MRTTIILGSLLAAHAAGAAGVDVIEEQGIARMTCTYTVECLDEEACTFAQFGHDMDLPRTLPGDAVLQLGTGPAEGRAAEHNGLLVITAADGLASYMVSTTLDGLARLSVHIADPLTVVTYHGQCEVTE
;
A
#
# COMPACT_ATOMS: atom_id res chain seq x y z
N MET A 1 26.92 -63.18 49.17
CA MET A 1 26.06 -62.05 48.76
C MET A 1 26.92 -61.05 48.00
N ARG A 2 26.57 -60.79 46.75
CA ARG A 2 27.25 -59.85 45.83
C ARG A 2 26.81 -58.42 46.15
N THR A 3 27.73 -57.46 46.19
CA THR A 3 27.45 -56.09 45.74
C THR A 3 28.74 -55.45 45.23
N THR A 4 28.68 -54.98 43.99
CA THR A 4 29.66 -54.23 43.19
C THR A 4 29.20 -52.77 43.13
N ILE A 5 30.03 -51.90 42.53
CA ILE A 5 29.72 -50.62 41.81
C ILE A 5 30.13 -49.37 42.63
N ILE A 6 31.25 -48.69 42.31
CA ILE A 6 31.63 -47.81 41.16
C ILE A 6 31.25 -46.34 41.42
N LEU A 7 32.24 -45.48 41.12
CA LEU A 7 32.25 -44.01 41.16
C LEU A 7 30.93 -43.35 40.78
N GLY A 8 30.54 -42.36 41.58
CA GLY A 8 29.46 -41.43 41.25
C GLY A 8 29.88 -40.47 40.14
N SER A 9 29.59 -40.86 38.90
CA SER A 9 29.29 -39.96 37.79
C SER A 9 27.78 -39.97 37.58
N LEU A 10 27.07 -38.92 37.96
CA LEU A 10 25.69 -38.71 37.51
C LEU A 10 25.71 -38.04 36.14
N LEU A 11 25.18 -38.77 35.16
CA LEU A 11 24.76 -38.31 33.85
C LEU A 11 23.38 -37.62 33.93
N ALA A 12 23.16 -36.61 33.08
CA ALA A 12 21.99 -36.40 32.20
C ALA A 12 22.10 -34.96 31.64
N ALA A 13 22.47 -34.69 30.38
CA ALA A 13 21.88 -35.06 29.10
C ALA A 13 20.57 -34.31 28.78
N HIS A 14 20.53 -33.74 27.55
CA HIS A 14 19.37 -33.20 26.83
C HIS A 14 18.84 -31.84 27.32
N ALA A 15 18.45 -30.88 26.48
CA ALA A 15 18.38 -30.78 25.02
C ALA A 15 17.99 -29.33 24.67
N ALA A 16 18.08 -29.02 23.38
CA ALA A 16 17.29 -28.04 22.64
C ALA A 16 17.55 -26.55 23.02
N GLY A 17 17.96 -25.70 22.10
CA GLY A 17 17.33 -25.52 20.80
C GLY A 17 16.31 -24.40 20.93
N ALA A 18 16.72 -23.20 20.50
CA ALA A 18 15.84 -22.16 19.96
C ALA A 18 16.72 -21.30 19.05
N ALA A 19 17.12 -21.83 17.90
CA ALA A 19 16.59 -21.34 16.62
C ALA A 19 15.12 -20.90 16.68
N GLY A 20 14.86 -19.72 16.14
CA GLY A 20 13.57 -19.00 16.13
C GLY A 20 13.79 -17.63 16.75
N VAL A 21 13.76 -16.53 16.00
CA VAL A 21 12.76 -16.19 15.00
C VAL A 21 13.41 -15.42 13.85
N ASP A 22 13.44 -16.05 12.67
CA ASP A 22 13.39 -15.33 11.38
C ASP A 22 12.00 -14.69 11.29
N VAL A 23 11.89 -13.39 11.55
CA VAL A 23 10.83 -12.52 10.99
C VAL A 23 11.36 -11.08 11.06
N ILE A 24 11.74 -10.52 9.92
CA ILE A 24 11.03 -9.34 9.37
C ILE A 24 10.99 -9.59 7.87
N GLU A 25 9.92 -10.25 7.42
CA GLU A 25 9.44 -10.12 6.04
C GLU A 25 9.40 -8.63 5.73
N GLU A 26 10.27 -8.18 4.83
CA GLU A 26 10.03 -6.94 4.12
C GLU A 26 8.73 -7.18 3.36
N GLN A 27 7.62 -6.74 3.97
CA GLN A 27 6.31 -6.63 3.33
C GLN A 27 6.53 -5.67 2.17
N GLY A 28 6.98 -6.20 1.04
CA GLY A 28 7.46 -5.37 -0.05
C GLY A 28 6.31 -4.49 -0.53
N ILE A 29 6.63 -3.28 -0.91
CA ILE A 29 5.69 -2.36 -1.53
C ILE A 29 5.62 -2.73 -3.02
N ALA A 30 4.42 -2.71 -3.60
CA ALA A 30 4.24 -2.70 -5.06
C ALA A 30 4.10 -1.24 -5.50
N ARG A 31 4.81 -0.83 -6.56
CA ARG A 31 4.69 0.53 -7.08
C ARG A 31 3.69 0.56 -8.24
N MET A 32 2.88 1.60 -8.30
CA MET A 32 1.95 1.85 -9.40
C MET A 32 2.12 3.29 -9.87
N THR A 33 2.30 3.49 -11.16
CA THR A 33 2.40 4.83 -11.75
C THR A 33 1.09 5.17 -12.44
N CYS A 34 0.54 6.34 -12.14
CA CYS A 34 -0.67 6.87 -12.77
C CYS A 34 -0.35 8.10 -13.61
N THR A 35 -0.96 8.19 -14.80
CA THR A 35 -0.88 9.33 -15.70
C THR A 35 -2.28 9.77 -16.09
N TYR A 36 -2.52 11.09 -16.09
CA TYR A 36 -3.83 11.67 -16.36
C TYR A 36 -3.77 12.66 -17.51
N THR A 37 -4.76 12.60 -18.38
CA THR A 37 -4.85 13.41 -19.60
C THR A 37 -6.08 14.31 -19.65
N VAL A 38 -6.99 14.15 -18.70
CA VAL A 38 -8.23 14.91 -18.59
C VAL A 38 -8.44 15.37 -17.15
N GLU A 39 -8.82 16.62 -16.97
CA GLU A 39 -9.24 17.24 -15.71
C GLU A 39 -10.68 17.75 -15.84
N CYS A 40 -11.51 17.47 -14.85
CA CYS A 40 -12.88 17.97 -14.74
C CYS A 40 -13.02 18.66 -13.37
N LEU A 41 -13.24 19.97 -13.38
CA LEU A 41 -13.42 20.78 -12.17
C LEU A 41 -14.92 20.97 -11.90
N ASP A 42 -15.42 20.45 -10.78
CA ASP A 42 -16.82 20.55 -10.35
C ASP A 42 -17.84 20.32 -11.49
N GLU A 43 -18.58 21.37 -11.89
CA GLU A 43 -19.62 21.35 -12.93
C GLU A 43 -19.11 21.87 -14.29
N GLU A 44 -17.81 22.17 -14.39
CA GLU A 44 -17.20 22.66 -15.62
C GLU A 44 -16.96 21.54 -16.64
N ALA A 45 -16.84 21.94 -17.91
CA ALA A 45 -16.46 21.01 -18.96
C ALA A 45 -15.04 20.50 -18.72
N CYS A 46 -14.83 19.19 -18.90
CA CYS A 46 -13.50 18.63 -18.77
C CYS A 46 -12.53 19.21 -19.80
N THR A 47 -11.30 19.48 -19.38
CA THR A 47 -10.23 20.01 -20.21
C THR A 47 -9.05 19.05 -20.25
N PHE A 48 -8.09 19.34 -21.13
CA PHE A 48 -6.86 18.57 -21.21
C PHE A 48 -5.97 18.82 -19.98
N ALA A 49 -5.45 17.74 -19.41
CA ALA A 49 -4.46 17.76 -18.34
C ALA A 49 -3.20 17.00 -18.76
N GLN A 50 -2.09 17.21 -18.06
CA GLN A 50 -0.89 16.39 -18.23
C GLN A 50 -0.10 16.36 -16.92
N PHE A 51 -0.38 15.37 -16.09
CA PHE A 51 0.41 15.08 -14.90
C PHE A 51 0.33 13.59 -14.56
N GLY A 52 1.18 13.15 -13.66
CA GLY A 52 1.18 11.80 -13.12
C GLY A 52 1.75 11.77 -11.71
N HIS A 53 1.53 10.67 -11.02
CA HIS A 53 2.10 10.40 -9.71
C HIS A 53 2.30 8.90 -9.53
N ASP A 54 3.16 8.55 -8.58
CA ASP A 54 3.35 7.17 -8.18
C ASP A 54 2.55 6.86 -6.91
N MET A 55 2.25 5.59 -6.72
CA MET A 55 1.62 5.07 -5.52
C MET A 55 2.41 3.88 -5.00
N ASP A 56 2.60 3.86 -3.70
CA ASP A 56 3.14 2.75 -2.96
C ASP A 56 1.95 1.94 -2.41
N LEU A 57 1.81 0.70 -2.87
CA LEU A 57 0.68 -0.18 -2.57
C LEU A 57 1.12 -1.39 -1.74
N PRO A 58 0.22 -1.94 -0.92
CA PRO A 58 0.51 -3.17 -0.20
C PRO A 58 0.47 -4.36 -1.18
N ARG A 59 1.31 -5.37 -0.97
CA ARG A 59 1.25 -6.61 -1.77
C ARG A 59 -0.02 -7.42 -1.54
N THR A 60 -0.71 -7.19 -0.44
CA THR A 60 -1.98 -7.83 -0.10
C THR A 60 -3.03 -6.78 0.24
N LEU A 61 -4.25 -6.95 -0.28
CA LEU A 61 -5.37 -6.05 -0.01
C LEU A 61 -6.33 -6.65 1.03
N PRO A 62 -6.96 -5.82 1.89
CA PRO A 62 -6.71 -4.38 2.03
C PRO A 62 -5.40 -4.10 2.80
N GLY A 63 -4.81 -2.93 2.60
CA GLY A 63 -3.57 -2.53 3.28
C GLY A 63 -3.30 -1.03 3.21
N ASP A 64 -2.19 -0.60 3.79
CA ASP A 64 -1.78 0.80 3.80
C ASP A 64 -1.19 1.18 2.44
N ALA A 65 -1.45 2.41 1.99
CA ALA A 65 -1.01 2.92 0.70
C ALA A 65 -0.59 4.39 0.80
N VAL A 66 0.35 4.80 -0.04
CA VAL A 66 0.84 6.19 -0.10
C VAL A 66 0.76 6.71 -1.52
N LEU A 67 0.15 7.88 -1.71
CA LEU A 67 0.20 8.61 -2.97
C LEU A 67 1.38 9.57 -2.94
N GLN A 68 2.33 9.41 -3.87
CA GLN A 68 3.52 10.25 -3.99
C GLN A 68 3.22 11.45 -4.90
N LEU A 69 2.57 12.47 -4.35
CA LEU A 69 2.14 13.65 -5.08
C LEU A 69 3.23 14.72 -5.12
N GLY A 70 3.14 15.64 -6.08
CA GLY A 70 4.05 16.80 -6.15
C GLY A 70 3.95 17.75 -4.95
N THR A 71 2.87 17.64 -4.17
CA THR A 71 2.66 18.40 -2.92
C THR A 71 3.21 17.71 -1.68
N GLY A 72 3.66 16.46 -1.80
CA GLY A 72 4.07 15.60 -0.70
C GLY A 72 3.31 14.28 -0.67
N PRO A 73 3.70 13.34 0.22
CA PRO A 73 3.01 12.08 0.36
C PRO A 73 1.64 12.28 1.02
N ALA A 74 0.61 11.63 0.45
CA ALA A 74 -0.69 11.48 1.08
C ALA A 74 -0.87 10.03 1.56
N GLU A 75 -1.12 9.88 2.85
CA GLU A 75 -1.21 8.59 3.53
C GLU A 75 -2.65 8.06 3.48
N GLY A 76 -2.80 6.75 3.28
CA GLY A 76 -4.10 6.18 3.01
C GLY A 76 -4.20 4.67 3.11
N ARG A 77 -5.27 4.13 2.52
CA ARG A 77 -5.53 2.70 2.43
C ARG A 77 -5.94 2.31 1.03
N ALA A 78 -5.44 1.16 0.59
CA ALA A 78 -5.87 0.46 -0.61
C ALA A 78 -6.78 -0.72 -0.23
N ALA A 79 -7.86 -0.89 -1.00
CA ALA A 79 -8.78 -2.01 -0.88
C ALA A 79 -9.38 -2.36 -2.25
N GLU A 80 -9.85 -3.59 -2.41
CA GLU A 80 -10.63 -4.00 -3.57
C GLU A 80 -12.12 -3.82 -3.28
N HIS A 81 -12.83 -3.20 -4.22
CA HIS A 81 -14.28 -3.03 -4.17
C HIS A 81 -14.91 -3.25 -5.55
N ASN A 82 -15.73 -4.30 -5.69
CA ASN A 82 -16.47 -4.62 -6.92
C ASN A 82 -15.59 -4.72 -8.19
N GLY A 83 -14.41 -5.32 -8.07
CA GLY A 83 -13.41 -5.48 -9.13
C GLY A 83 -12.54 -4.24 -9.39
N LEU A 84 -12.68 -3.19 -8.57
CA LEU A 84 -11.85 -1.99 -8.64
C LEU A 84 -10.83 -1.99 -7.50
N LEU A 85 -9.58 -1.66 -7.80
CA LEU A 85 -8.67 -1.20 -6.77
C LEU A 85 -9.04 0.23 -6.41
N VAL A 86 -9.33 0.47 -5.13
CA VAL A 86 -9.66 1.80 -4.61
C VAL A 86 -8.63 2.18 -3.57
N ILE A 87 -8.05 3.35 -3.72
CA ILE A 87 -7.15 3.96 -2.75
C ILE A 87 -7.80 5.24 -2.25
N THR A 88 -7.94 5.35 -0.94
CA THR A 88 -8.36 6.58 -0.27
C THR A 88 -7.20 7.08 0.59
N ALA A 89 -6.79 8.33 0.40
CA ALA A 89 -5.67 8.93 1.10
C ALA A 89 -5.97 10.40 1.45
N ALA A 90 -5.19 10.98 2.36
CA ALA A 90 -5.29 12.40 2.69
C ALA A 90 -3.93 12.95 3.12
N ASP A 91 -3.78 14.27 2.95
CA ASP A 91 -2.67 15.04 3.51
C ASP A 91 -3.19 16.33 4.16
N GLY A 92 -2.31 17.29 4.43
CA GLY A 92 -2.70 18.59 4.99
C GLY A 92 -3.44 19.51 4.03
N LEU A 93 -3.58 19.14 2.75
CA LEU A 93 -4.13 19.97 1.68
C LEU A 93 -5.48 19.43 1.16
N ALA A 94 -5.60 18.13 0.95
CA ALA A 94 -6.78 17.53 0.33
C ALA A 94 -7.03 16.09 0.77
N SER A 95 -8.21 15.59 0.39
CA SER A 95 -8.52 14.16 0.41
C SER A 95 -8.55 13.61 -1.01
N TYR A 96 -8.02 12.41 -1.20
CA TYR A 96 -7.78 11.79 -2.49
C TYR A 96 -8.50 10.45 -2.56
N MET A 97 -9.10 10.17 -3.71
CA MET A 97 -9.63 8.85 -4.03
C MET A 97 -9.17 8.45 -5.43
N VAL A 98 -8.34 7.42 -5.52
CA VAL A 98 -7.97 6.78 -6.79
C VAL A 98 -8.80 5.52 -6.95
N SER A 99 -9.34 5.29 -8.13
CA SER A 99 -10.02 4.04 -8.49
C SER A 99 -9.48 3.54 -9.82
N THR A 100 -9.05 2.29 -9.88
CA THR A 100 -8.47 1.68 -11.08
C THR A 100 -9.17 0.38 -11.46
N THR A 101 -9.33 0.15 -12.77
CA THR A 101 -9.74 -1.15 -13.31
C THR A 101 -8.53 -2.07 -13.51
N LEU A 102 -8.78 -3.35 -13.80
CA LEU A 102 -7.73 -4.31 -14.16
C LEU A 102 -6.99 -3.94 -15.46
N ASP A 103 -7.67 -3.26 -16.38
CA ASP A 103 -7.09 -2.78 -17.64
C ASP A 103 -6.33 -1.46 -17.48
N GLY A 104 -6.17 -0.98 -16.23
CA GLY A 104 -5.42 0.24 -15.92
C GLY A 104 -6.21 1.53 -16.09
N LEU A 105 -7.50 1.52 -16.47
CA LEU A 105 -8.29 2.76 -16.51
C LEU A 105 -8.41 3.34 -15.10
N ALA A 106 -8.12 4.62 -14.95
CA ALA A 106 -8.02 5.26 -13.65
C ALA A 106 -8.84 6.54 -13.55
N ARG A 107 -9.40 6.76 -12.35
CA ARG A 107 -9.93 8.05 -11.93
C ARG A 107 -9.29 8.46 -10.61
N LEU A 108 -8.85 9.71 -10.53
CA LEU A 108 -8.47 10.36 -9.28
C LEU A 108 -9.49 11.44 -8.97
N SER A 109 -10.06 11.45 -7.78
CA SER A 109 -10.87 12.56 -7.27
C SER A 109 -10.11 13.24 -6.14
N VAL A 110 -9.98 14.56 -6.20
CA VAL A 110 -9.29 15.40 -5.21
C VAL A 110 -10.31 16.34 -4.58
N HIS A 111 -10.57 16.16 -3.30
CA HIS A 111 -11.49 16.98 -2.52
C HIS A 111 -10.69 18.01 -1.72
N ILE A 112 -10.88 19.28 -2.04
CA ILE A 112 -10.22 20.42 -1.40
C ILE A 112 -11.26 21.11 -0.50
N ALA A 113 -10.88 21.51 0.71
CA ALA A 113 -11.82 22.01 1.71
C ALA A 113 -12.05 23.54 1.66
N ASP A 114 -11.10 24.32 1.13
CA ASP A 114 -11.20 25.78 1.08
C ASP A 114 -10.62 26.36 -0.23
N PRO A 115 -11.47 26.71 -1.22
CA PRO A 115 -12.92 26.51 -1.22
C PRO A 115 -13.27 25.01 -1.30
N LEU A 116 -14.49 24.65 -0.89
CA LEU A 116 -14.99 23.28 -1.07
C LEU A 116 -15.19 23.00 -2.57
N THR A 117 -14.28 22.24 -3.17
CA THR A 117 -14.29 21.89 -4.60
C THR A 117 -13.79 20.46 -4.79
N VAL A 118 -14.21 19.83 -5.89
CA VAL A 118 -13.73 18.52 -6.31
C VAL A 118 -13.15 18.60 -7.72
N VAL A 119 -11.90 18.15 -7.85
CA VAL A 119 -11.26 17.96 -9.14
C VAL A 119 -11.19 16.48 -9.45
N THR A 120 -11.72 16.08 -10.60
CA THR A 120 -11.66 14.70 -11.08
C THR A 120 -10.73 14.60 -12.27
N TYR A 121 -9.81 13.65 -12.23
CA TYR A 121 -8.86 13.37 -13.29
C TYR A 121 -9.12 11.99 -13.89
N HIS A 122 -9.07 11.90 -15.23
CA HIS A 122 -9.16 10.63 -15.93
C HIS A 122 -7.81 10.28 -16.57
N GLY A 123 -7.44 9.00 -16.46
CA GLY A 123 -6.11 8.57 -16.80
C GLY A 123 -5.96 7.06 -16.90
N GLN A 124 -4.71 6.63 -16.85
CA GLN A 124 -4.32 5.23 -16.76
C GLN A 124 -3.30 5.03 -15.65
N CYS A 125 -3.34 3.87 -15.00
CA CYS A 125 -2.36 3.44 -14.04
C CYS A 125 -1.77 2.09 -14.44
N GLU A 126 -0.49 1.91 -14.18
CA GLU A 126 0.28 0.73 -14.52
C GLU A 126 1.07 0.28 -13.28
N VAL A 127 1.02 -1.01 -12.95
CA VAL A 127 1.89 -1.56 -11.90
C VAL A 127 3.32 -1.63 -12.45
N THR A 128 4.26 -1.03 -11.72
CA THR A 128 5.69 -1.06 -12.03
C THR A 128 6.38 -1.96 -11.00
N GLU A 129 6.94 -3.09 -11.45
CA GLU A 129 7.71 -4.02 -10.62
C GLU A 129 9.08 -3.45 -10.19
#